data_AF-A0A977TGE2-F1
#
_entry.id   AF-A0A977TGE2-F1
#
_cell.length_a   1.000
_cell.length_b   1.000
_cell.length_c   1.000
_cell.angle_alpha   90.00
_cell.angle_beta   90.00
_cell.angle_gamma   90.00
#
_symmetry.space_group_name_H-M   'P 1'
#
loop_
_entity.id
_entity.type
_entity.pdbx_description
1 polymer ?
#
loop_
_entity_poly.entity_id
_entity_poly.type
_entity_poly.pdbx_seq_one_letter_code
_entity_poly.pdbx_strand_id
1 'polypeptide(L)'
;HWIDAESGFVPYGESVVGGMDINGETLYVGRALQDGECIPGKVVPSHGVCYVAFAGREHPHQVYQVLRGNGLEFCWVPGAEGSIPTGAVLGGKTVDGEDLYIGRTFHSG
;
A
#
# COMPACT_ATOMS: atom_id res chain seq x y z
N HIS A 1 -6.66 -3.96 -9.47
CA HIS A 1 -7.43 -2.71 -9.28
C HIS A 1 -7.59 -2.44 -7.79
N TRP A 2 -8.21 -1.32 -7.40
CA TRP A 2 -8.40 -0.94 -5.99
C TRP A 2 -9.80 -1.34 -5.50
N ILE A 3 -9.90 -1.89 -4.29
CA ILE A 3 -11.16 -2.28 -3.65
C ILE A 3 -11.32 -1.47 -2.37
N ASP A 4 -12.46 -0.80 -2.20
CA ASP A 4 -12.83 -0.13 -0.96
C ASP A 4 -12.97 -1.16 0.17
N ALA A 5 -12.34 -0.88 1.30
CA ALA A 5 -12.29 -1.75 2.47
C ALA A 5 -12.22 -0.91 3.75
N GLU A 6 -12.54 -1.55 4.87
CA GLU A 6 -12.47 -0.89 6.16
C GLU A 6 -12.23 -1.89 7.31
N SER A 7 -11.81 -1.37 8.46
CA SER A 7 -11.76 -2.10 9.74
C SER A 7 -11.03 -3.45 9.66
N GLY A 8 -9.95 -3.52 8.90
CA GLY A 8 -9.12 -4.72 8.75
C GLY A 8 -9.60 -5.68 7.66
N PHE A 9 -10.70 -5.37 6.96
CA PHE A 9 -11.15 -6.19 5.85
C PHE A 9 -10.11 -6.24 4.73
N VAL A 10 -9.78 -7.45 4.30
CA VAL A 10 -8.94 -7.76 3.15
C VAL A 10 -9.57 -8.95 2.41
N PRO A 11 -9.85 -8.85 1.10
CA PRO A 11 -10.22 -10.00 0.29
C PRO A 11 -9.02 -10.97 0.15
N TYR A 12 -8.91 -11.92 1.08
CA TYR A 12 -7.82 -12.90 1.10
C TYR A 12 -7.78 -13.74 -0.18
N GLY A 13 -6.56 -14.04 -0.65
CA GLY A 13 -6.33 -14.78 -1.90
C GLY A 13 -6.45 -13.95 -3.17
N GLU A 14 -7.03 -12.75 -3.11
CA GLU A 14 -7.15 -11.85 -4.26
C GLU A 14 -6.26 -10.60 -4.12
N SER A 15 -5.88 -10.25 -2.89
CA SER A 15 -5.15 -9.03 -2.56
C SER A 15 -3.63 -9.22 -2.69
N VAL A 16 -2.95 -8.16 -3.11
CA VAL A 16 -1.49 -8.16 -3.30
C VAL A 16 -0.80 -8.09 -1.94
N VAL A 17 0.01 -9.10 -1.64
CA VAL A 17 0.88 -9.12 -0.46
C VAL A 17 2.03 -8.13 -0.64
N GLY A 18 2.12 -7.16 0.28
CA GLY A 18 3.19 -6.16 0.33
C GLY A 18 4.43 -6.66 1.06
N GLY A 19 4.24 -7.49 2.09
CA GLY A 19 5.31 -8.01 2.92
C GLY A 19 4.78 -8.74 4.15
N MET A 20 5.62 -8.82 5.17
CA MET A 20 5.32 -9.43 6.46
C MET A 20 5.92 -8.55 7.55
N ASP A 21 5.26 -8.46 8.70
CA ASP A 21 5.83 -7.80 9.88
C ASP A 21 6.73 -8.76 10.70
N ILE A 22 7.36 -8.24 11.74
CA ILE A 22 8.25 -9.01 12.61
C ILE A 22 7.54 -10.14 13.39
N ASN A 23 6.22 -10.06 13.55
CA ASN A 23 5.41 -11.07 14.23
C ASN A 23 4.90 -12.15 13.27
N GLY A 24 5.21 -12.04 11.97
CA GLY A 24 4.74 -12.97 10.94
C GLY A 24 3.38 -12.58 10.35
N GLU A 25 2.82 -11.43 10.69
CA GLU A 25 1.57 -10.94 10.11
C GLU A 25 1.78 -10.54 8.65
N THR A 26 0.93 -11.05 7.77
CA THR A 26 0.95 -10.67 6.35
C THR A 26 0.41 -9.26 6.17
N LEU A 27 1.21 -8.42 5.50
CA LEU A 27 0.87 -7.04 5.19
C LEU A 27 0.39 -6.94 3.74
N TYR A 28 -0.65 -6.16 3.50
CA TYR A 28 -1.20 -5.97 2.16
C TYR A 28 -0.94 -4.57 1.63
N VAL A 29 -0.84 -4.44 0.31
CA VAL A 29 -0.73 -3.13 -0.34
C VAL A 29 -2.06 -2.41 -0.23
N GLY A 30 -2.05 -1.24 0.40
CA GLY A 30 -3.23 -0.38 0.51
C GLY A 30 -2.93 1.07 0.13
N ARG A 31 -3.97 1.89 0.18
CA ARG A 31 -3.89 3.34 0.10
C ARG A 31 -5.04 3.99 0.85
N ALA A 32 -4.87 5.21 1.32
CA ALA A 32 -5.91 5.97 2.00
C ALA A 32 -5.82 7.46 1.63
N LEU A 33 -6.89 8.20 1.92
CA LEU A 33 -6.92 9.64 1.73
C LEU A 33 -6.32 10.33 2.98
N GLN A 34 -5.24 11.07 2.80
CA GLN A 34 -4.58 11.84 3.84
C GLN A 34 -4.45 13.29 3.36
N ASP A 35 -5.07 14.23 4.06
CA ASP A 35 -5.02 15.67 3.74
C ASP A 35 -5.32 16.02 2.27
N GLY A 36 -6.26 15.29 1.66
CA GLY A 36 -6.66 15.46 0.26
C GLY A 36 -5.80 14.69 -0.74
N GLU A 37 -4.73 14.03 -0.29
CA GLU A 37 -3.84 13.21 -1.11
C GLU A 37 -4.18 11.72 -0.99
N CYS A 38 -4.10 11.00 -2.10
CA CYS A 38 -4.23 9.56 -2.09
C CYS A 38 -2.84 8.94 -1.90
N ILE A 39 -2.56 8.45 -0.68
CA ILE A 39 -1.23 8.00 -0.29
C ILE A 39 -1.20 6.47 -0.20
N PRO A 40 -0.24 5.79 -0.86
CA PRO A 40 -0.04 4.36 -0.70
C PRO A 40 0.53 4.01 0.68
N GLY A 41 0.22 2.81 1.16
CA GLY A 41 0.56 2.37 2.50
C GLY A 41 0.47 0.85 2.68
N LYS A 42 0.55 0.43 3.94
CA LYS A 42 0.42 -0.98 4.35
C LYS A 42 -0.88 -1.19 5.12
N VAL A 43 -1.65 -2.20 4.74
CA VAL A 43 -2.79 -2.67 5.54
C VAL A 43 -2.29 -3.69 6.53
N VAL A 44 -2.62 -3.48 7.80
CA VAL A 44 -2.35 -4.39 8.92
C VAL A 44 -3.71 -4.89 9.41
N PRO A 45 -4.17 -6.08 8.95
CA PRO A 45 -5.50 -6.58 9.26
C PRO A 45 -5.79 -6.66 10.76
N SER A 46 -4.83 -7.10 11.57
CA SER A 46 -4.99 -7.25 13.03
C SER A 46 -5.21 -5.91 13.74
N HIS A 47 -4.66 -4.82 13.19
CA HIS A 47 -4.84 -3.46 13.72
C HIS A 47 -6.11 -2.79 13.15
N GLY A 48 -6.72 -3.37 12.12
CA GLY A 48 -7.94 -2.84 11.51
C GLY A 48 -7.71 -1.61 10.61
N VAL A 49 -6.48 -1.33 10.19
CA VAL A 49 -6.13 -0.05 9.53
C VAL A 49 -5.14 -0.21 8.37
N CYS A 50 -5.17 0.77 7.47
CA CYS A 50 -4.08 1.09 6.56
C CYS A 50 -3.20 2.19 7.16
N TYR A 51 -1.90 1.93 7.30
CA TYR A 51 -0.93 2.96 7.67
C TYR A 51 -0.36 3.60 6.41
N VAL A 52 -0.50 4.93 6.31
CA VAL A 52 0.11 5.74 5.24
C VAL A 52 1.21 6.63 5.81
N ALA A 53 2.33 6.73 5.09
CA ALA A 53 3.44 7.59 5.48
C ALA A 53 3.22 9.00 4.94
N PHE A 54 3.04 9.97 5.84
CA PHE A 54 2.78 11.36 5.46
C PHE A 54 3.40 12.33 6.47
N ALA A 55 4.06 13.39 5.97
CA ALA A 55 4.75 14.40 6.77
C ALA A 55 5.67 13.81 7.88
N GLY A 56 6.44 12.77 7.51
CA GLY A 56 7.42 12.12 8.40
C GLY A 56 6.84 11.20 9.47
N ARG A 57 5.54 10.87 9.41
CA ARG A 57 4.86 10.00 10.38
C ARG A 57 3.98 8.96 9.67
N GLU A 58 3.67 7.86 10.36
CA GLU A 58 2.64 6.91 9.93
C GLU A 58 1.27 7.35 10.48
N HIS A 59 0.26 7.38 9.62
CA HIS A 59 -1.12 7.73 9.98
C HIS A 59 -2.04 6.53 9.76
N PRO A 60 -2.76 6.07 10.79
CA PRO A 60 -3.71 4.96 10.66
C PRO A 60 -5.04 5.43 10.07
N HIS A 61 -5.55 4.70 9.09
CA HIS A 61 -6.86 4.91 8.49
C HIS A 61 -7.71 3.65 8.58
N GLN A 62 -8.90 3.75 9.16
CA GLN A 62 -9.86 2.64 9.22
C GLN A 62 -10.60 2.41 7.91
N VAL A 63 -10.72 3.43 7.06
CA VAL A 63 -11.30 3.34 5.71
C VAL A 63 -10.19 3.53 4.70
N TYR A 64 -10.06 2.59 3.78
CA TYR A 64 -8.94 2.55 2.84
C TYR A 64 -9.32 1.76 1.58
N GLN A 65 -8.37 1.65 0.65
CA GLN A 65 -8.47 0.75 -0.48
C GLN A 65 -7.35 -0.28 -0.45
N VAL A 66 -7.66 -1.53 -0.81
CA VAL A 66 -6.69 -2.63 -0.96
C VAL A 66 -6.42 -2.89 -2.44
N LEU A 67 -5.16 -3.13 -2.79
CA LEU A 67 -4.78 -3.51 -4.15
C LEU A 67 -5.14 -4.98 -4.40
N ARG A 68 -6.04 -5.22 -5.35
CA ARG A 68 -6.38 -6.55 -5.86
C ARG A 68 -5.57 -6.89 -7.09
N GLY A 69 -5.05 -8.12 -7.11
CA GLY A 69 -4.21 -8.61 -8.18
C GLY A 69 -4.95 -9.13 -9.42
N ASN A 70 -6.23 -9.49 -9.31
CA ASN A 70 -7.04 -10.02 -10.43
C ASN A 70 -6.44 -11.22 -11.17
N GLY A 71 -5.70 -12.09 -10.47
CA GLY A 71 -5.01 -13.21 -11.11
C GLY A 71 -3.83 -12.81 -12.00
N LEU A 72 -3.43 -11.52 -11.98
CA LEU A 72 -2.16 -11.08 -12.55
C LEU A 72 -1.06 -11.32 -11.52
N GLU A 73 0.08 -11.83 -11.99
CA GLU A 73 1.29 -11.93 -11.20
C GLU A 73 1.98 -10.57 -11.15
N PHE A 74 2.17 -10.03 -9.95
CA PHE A 74 3.00 -8.84 -9.74
C PHE A 74 4.41 -9.28 -9.40
N CYS A 75 5.40 -8.64 -10.02
CA CYS A 75 6.80 -8.82 -9.65
C CYS A 75 7.33 -7.57 -8.96
N TRP A 76 8.05 -7.77 -7.85
CA TRP A 76 8.77 -6.70 -7.19
C TRP A 76 10.13 -6.55 -7.85
N VAL A 77 10.32 -5.41 -8.51
CA VAL A 77 11.56 -5.10 -9.22
C VAL A 77 12.44 -4.22 -8.32
N PRO A 78 13.73 -4.56 -8.11
CA PRO A 78 14.64 -3.67 -7.39
C PRO A 78 14.72 -2.30 -8.07
N GLY A 79 14.66 -1.24 -7.28
CA GLY A 79 14.78 0.14 -7.76
C GLY A 79 15.48 1.00 -6.71
N ALA A 80 16.15 2.05 -7.16
CA ALA A 80 16.87 3.01 -6.32
C ALA A 80 16.83 4.40 -6.98
N GLU A 81 17.12 5.45 -6.19
CA GLU A 81 17.28 6.82 -6.70
C GLU A 81 16.06 7.32 -7.52
N GLY A 82 14.85 6.88 -7.15
CA GLY A 82 13.62 7.28 -7.83
C GLY A 82 13.35 6.55 -9.16
N SER A 83 14.11 5.50 -9.50
CA SER A 83 13.86 4.71 -10.69
C SER A 83 12.47 4.07 -10.67
N ILE A 84 11.62 4.38 -11.65
CA ILE A 84 10.29 3.78 -11.81
C ILE A 84 10.32 2.82 -13.02
N PRO A 85 10.23 1.49 -12.80
CA PRO A 85 10.22 0.53 -13.90
C PRO A 85 8.94 0.64 -14.73
N THR A 86 9.02 0.30 -16.02
CA THR A 86 7.86 0.22 -16.91
C THR A 86 6.81 -0.73 -16.32
N GLY A 87 5.57 -0.25 -16.20
CA GLY A 87 4.46 -1.02 -15.62
C GLY A 87 4.37 -0.95 -14.09
N ALA A 88 5.14 -0.07 -13.44
CA ALA A 88 4.97 0.21 -12.01
C ALA A 88 3.53 0.61 -11.68
N VAL A 89 3.02 0.10 -10.57
CA VAL A 89 1.63 0.31 -10.15
C VAL A 89 1.49 1.71 -9.56
N LEU A 90 0.60 2.52 -10.14
CA LEU A 90 0.21 3.81 -9.56
C LEU A 90 -0.56 3.58 -8.25
N GLY A 91 0.05 4.02 -7.15
CA GLY A 91 -0.49 3.96 -5.81
C GLY A 91 -1.49 5.07 -5.52
N GLY A 92 -1.19 6.28 -5.99
CA GLY A 92 -2.04 7.43 -5.76
C GLY A 92 -1.46 8.69 -6.36
N LYS A 93 -1.92 9.85 -5.86
CA LYS A 93 -1.55 11.15 -6.40
C LYS A 93 -1.61 12.20 -5.28
N THR A 94 -0.65 13.11 -5.26
CA THR A 94 -0.63 14.28 -4.36
C THR A 94 -1.63 15.34 -4.83
N VAL A 95 -1.89 16.36 -4.01
CA VAL A 95 -2.80 17.46 -4.39
C VAL A 95 -2.25 18.27 -5.57
N ASP A 96 -0.92 18.34 -5.71
CA ASP A 96 -0.23 19.02 -6.81
C ASP A 96 -0.18 18.18 -8.10
N GLY A 97 -0.71 16.96 -8.05
CA GLY A 97 -0.83 16.07 -9.20
C GLY A 97 0.34 15.11 -9.41
N GLU A 98 1.32 15.09 -8.50
CA GLU A 98 2.46 14.17 -8.53
C GLU A 98 2.01 12.72 -8.36
N ASP A 99 2.48 11.84 -9.24
CA ASP A 99 2.19 10.41 -9.19
C ASP A 99 3.00 9.71 -8.09
N LEU A 100 2.30 8.94 -7.25
CA LEU A 100 2.90 8.09 -6.23
C LEU A 100 2.80 6.63 -6.66
N TYR A 101 3.90 5.88 -6.56
CA TYR A 101 3.97 4.48 -7.00
C TYR A 101 4.08 3.50 -5.82
N ILE A 102 3.63 2.27 -6.04
CA ILE A 102 3.77 1.18 -5.06
C ILE A 102 5.22 0.70 -5.02
N GLY A 103 5.82 0.83 -3.85
CA GLY A 103 7.11 0.26 -3.52
C GLY A 103 7.05 -0.49 -2.19
N ARG A 104 8.10 -1.25 -1.91
CA ARG A 104 8.33 -1.86 -0.59
C ARG A 104 9.80 -1.76 -0.24
N THR A 105 10.09 -1.74 1.05
CA THR A 105 11.46 -1.77 1.56
C THR A 105 11.52 -2.71 2.77
N PHE A 106 12.73 -3.16 3.08
CA PHE A 106 12.99 -3.84 4.34
C PHE A 106 13.35 -2.79 5.39
N HIS A 107 12.59 -2.73 6.48
CA HIS A 107 12.85 -1.81 7.57
C HIS A 107 12.59 -2.50 8.91
N SER A 108 13.67 -2.74 9.66
CA SER A 108 13.63 -3.21 11.05
C SER A 108 13.01 -4.61 11.32
N GLY A 109 13.02 -5.54 10.34
CA GLY A 109 12.74 -6.96 10.56
C GLY A 109 11.57 -7.53 9.76
#